data_AF-A0A927V8K3-F1
#
_entry.id   AF-A0A927V8K3-F1
#
_cell.length_a   1.000
_cell.length_b   1.000
_cell.length_c   1.000
_cell.angle_alpha   90.00
_cell.angle_beta   90.00
_cell.angle_gamma   90.00
#
_symmetry.space_group_name_H-M   'P 1'
#
loop_
_entity.id
_entity.type
_entity.pdbx_description
1 polymer ?
#
loop_
_entity_poly.entity_id
_entity_poly.type
_entity_poly.pdbx_seq_one_letter_code
_entity_poly.pdbx_strand_id
1 'polypeptide(L)'
;METVAVRLLLESVNQDMNNISNEVDKLIIYCKDRGAIITADVEKMCVSQVEGKILEMIDALSAKDGRRVMALYEDLVYLKHPYRVMLANVISNYRRTLKVRMCMDEGKSFVDIVSILEIKEYPAKKNMGLAKKYDYNRLKEYVERCNLADTQIKTYVMNEKMAMDMLLTDLLK
;
A
#
# COMPACT_ATOMS: atom_id res chain seq x y z
N MET A 1 -26.90 4.00 1.87
CA MET A 1 -25.51 3.90 1.38
C MET A 1 -25.56 3.19 0.04
N GLU A 2 -24.94 3.76 -0.99
CA GLU A 2 -24.91 3.15 -2.33
C GLU A 2 -24.12 1.84 -2.34
N THR A 3 -24.49 0.88 -3.20
CA THR A 3 -23.81 -0.42 -3.32
C THR A 3 -22.32 -0.28 -3.66
N VAL A 4 -21.97 0.77 -4.42
CA VAL A 4 -20.58 1.10 -4.77
C VAL A 4 -19.82 1.60 -3.53
N ALA A 5 -20.45 2.42 -2.68
CA ALA A 5 -19.87 2.92 -1.44
C ALA A 5 -19.62 1.78 -0.43
N VAL A 6 -20.52 0.80 -0.37
CA VAL A 6 -20.34 -0.42 0.45
C VAL A 6 -19.14 -1.24 -0.01
N ARG A 7 -19.00 -1.47 -1.33
CA ARG A 7 -17.85 -2.19 -1.88
C ARG A 7 -16.55 -1.45 -1.58
N LEU A 8 -16.53 -0.14 -1.82
CA LEU A 8 -15.35 0.68 -1.60
C LEU A 8 -14.96 0.70 -0.13
N LEU A 9 -15.93 0.73 0.79
CA LEU A 9 -15.68 0.59 2.24
C LEU A 9 -15.04 -0.76 2.54
N LEU A 10 -15.64 -1.86 2.08
CA LEU A 10 -15.10 -3.21 2.33
C LEU A 10 -13.68 -3.40 1.76
N GLU A 11 -13.40 -2.77 0.63
CA GLU A 11 -12.07 -2.70 0.02
C GLU A 11 -11.09 -1.85 0.86
N SER A 12 -11.56 -0.72 1.40
CA SER A 12 -10.75 0.29 2.08
C SER A 12 -10.31 -0.13 3.48
N VAL A 13 -11.09 -0.96 4.18
CA VAL A 13 -10.76 -1.52 5.50
C VAL A 13 -10.22 -2.95 5.46
N ASN A 14 -9.78 -3.42 4.29
CA ASN A 14 -9.22 -4.76 4.10
C ASN A 14 -10.11 -5.87 4.68
N GLN A 15 -11.44 -5.71 4.73
CA GLN A 15 -12.39 -6.63 5.36
C GLN A 15 -12.06 -7.04 6.81
N ASP A 16 -11.46 -6.16 7.60
CA ASP A 16 -11.29 -6.37 9.05
C ASP A 16 -12.57 -5.89 9.76
N MET A 17 -13.30 -6.81 10.41
CA MET A 17 -14.57 -6.54 11.10
C MET A 17 -14.46 -5.40 12.13
N ASN A 18 -13.34 -5.28 12.83
CA ASN A 18 -13.15 -4.22 13.82
C ASN A 18 -12.94 -2.86 13.16
N ASN A 19 -12.19 -2.82 12.05
CA ASN A 19 -12.02 -1.59 11.29
C ASN A 19 -13.29 -1.20 10.54
N ILE A 20 -14.07 -2.16 10.03
CA ILE A 20 -15.36 -1.89 9.39
C ILE A 20 -16.28 -1.16 10.38
N SER A 21 -16.41 -1.66 11.62
CA SER A 21 -17.27 -1.01 12.62
C SER A 21 -16.82 0.43 12.89
N ASN A 22 -15.52 0.64 13.13
CA ASN A 22 -14.98 1.96 13.40
C ASN A 22 -15.16 2.95 12.23
N GLU A 23 -14.95 2.47 11.00
CA GLU A 23 -15.08 3.31 9.80
C GLU A 23 -16.55 3.61 9.45
N VAL A 24 -17.47 2.68 9.71
CA VAL A 24 -18.91 2.91 9.60
C VAL A 24 -19.37 3.96 10.60
N ASP A 25 -18.93 3.89 11.85
CA ASP A 25 -19.29 4.86 12.89
C ASP A 25 -18.80 6.27 12.52
N LYS A 26 -17.58 6.39 12.00
CA LYS A 26 -17.06 7.68 11.48
C LYS A 26 -17.90 8.22 10.33
N LEU A 27 -18.30 7.37 9.38
CA LEU A 27 -19.14 7.79 8.25
C LEU A 27 -20.53 8.26 8.70
N ILE A 28 -21.14 7.56 9.65
CA ILE A 28 -22.45 7.92 10.20
C ILE A 28 -22.37 9.28 10.89
N ILE A 29 -21.32 9.52 11.68
CA ILE A 29 -21.09 10.82 12.33
C ILE A 29 -20.85 11.91 11.28
N TYR A 30 -20.00 11.65 10.28
CA TYR A 30 -19.66 12.61 9.23
C TYR A 30 -20.87 12.99 8.36
N CYS A 31 -21.74 12.04 8.07
CA CYS A 31 -22.90 12.24 7.20
C CYS A 31 -24.19 12.59 7.95
N LYS A 32 -24.12 12.81 9.27
CA LYS A 32 -25.28 12.95 10.16
C LYS A 32 -26.28 14.00 9.67
N ASP A 33 -25.80 15.14 9.18
CA ASP A 33 -26.65 16.25 8.72
C ASP A 33 -27.20 16.04 7.31
N ARG A 34 -26.57 15.16 6.52
CA ARG A 34 -26.92 14.92 5.10
C ARG A 34 -27.78 13.66 4.92
N GLY A 35 -27.83 12.77 5.91
CA GLY A 35 -28.70 11.59 5.95
C GLY A 35 -28.37 10.46 4.97
N ALA A 36 -27.36 10.63 4.11
CA ALA A 36 -26.92 9.64 3.14
C ALA A 36 -25.40 9.61 3.02
N ILE A 37 -24.82 8.41 3.01
CA ILE A 37 -23.41 8.15 2.74
C ILE A 37 -23.27 7.88 1.23
N ILE A 38 -22.46 8.70 0.55
CA ILE A 38 -22.09 8.56 -0.87
C ILE A 38 -20.68 8.00 -1.00
N THR A 39 -20.33 7.54 -2.20
CA THR A 39 -19.00 6.98 -2.51
C THR A 39 -17.85 7.91 -2.12
N ALA A 40 -17.98 9.22 -2.38
CA ALA A 40 -16.97 10.22 -2.06
C ALA A 40 -16.71 10.35 -0.54
N ASP A 41 -17.69 10.10 0.33
CA ASP A 41 -17.44 10.17 1.78
C ASP A 41 -16.62 8.97 2.25
N VAL A 42 -16.86 7.79 1.65
CA VAL A 42 -16.11 6.56 1.94
C VAL A 42 -14.66 6.69 1.50
N GLU A 43 -14.40 7.23 0.31
CA GLU A 43 -13.04 7.55 -0.15
C GLU A 43 -12.32 8.51 0.80
N LYS A 44 -13.07 9.49 1.33
CA LYS A 44 -12.51 10.51 2.20
C LYS A 44 -12.22 9.98 3.61
N MET A 45 -13.09 9.15 4.17
CA MET A 45 -13.08 8.75 5.58
C MET A 45 -12.49 7.37 5.84
N CYS A 46 -12.69 6.39 4.95
CA CYS A 46 -12.57 4.96 5.31
C CYS A 46 -11.44 4.19 4.65
N VAL A 47 -10.76 4.77 3.67
CA VAL A 47 -9.43 4.28 3.30
C VAL A 47 -8.56 4.55 4.51
N SER A 48 -7.85 3.53 5.00
CA SER A 48 -6.64 3.83 5.78
C SER A 48 -5.74 4.60 4.83
N GLN A 49 -5.88 5.94 4.83
CA GLN A 49 -5.38 6.80 3.74
C GLN A 49 -3.91 6.51 3.49
N VAL A 50 -3.21 6.11 4.54
CA VAL A 50 -1.84 5.64 4.54
C VAL A 50 -1.61 4.38 3.69
N GLU A 51 -2.22 3.22 3.98
CA GLU A 51 -1.90 1.98 3.25
C GLU A 51 -2.31 2.08 1.78
N GLY A 52 -3.48 2.69 1.52
CA GLY A 52 -3.94 3.00 0.17
C GLY A 52 -2.94 3.89 -0.58
N LYS A 53 -2.52 5.01 0.02
CA LYS A 53 -1.53 5.92 -0.58
C LYS A 53 -0.15 5.28 -0.75
N ILE A 54 0.29 4.42 0.16
CA ILE A 54 1.56 3.69 0.01
C ILE A 54 1.47 2.72 -1.17
N LEU A 55 0.35 2.01 -1.33
CA LEU A 55 0.14 1.15 -2.49
C LEU A 55 0.12 1.95 -3.80
N GLU A 56 -0.55 3.09 -3.83
CA GLU A 56 -0.51 4.01 -4.99
C GLU A 56 0.88 4.57 -5.25
N MET A 57 1.66 4.84 -4.19
CA MET A 57 3.03 5.32 -4.31
C MET A 57 3.92 4.25 -4.95
N ILE A 58 3.74 2.98 -4.60
CA ILE A 58 4.43 1.85 -5.23
C ILE A 58 4.00 1.66 -6.68
N ASP A 59 2.71 1.82 -6.98
CA ASP A 59 2.22 1.81 -8.36
C ASP A 59 2.87 2.92 -9.20
N ALA A 60 3.00 4.13 -8.63
CA ALA A 60 3.63 5.29 -9.26
C ALA A 60 5.15 5.09 -9.44
N LEU A 61 5.85 4.53 -8.44
CA LEU A 61 7.24 4.10 -8.55
C LEU A 61 7.40 3.14 -9.75
N SER A 62 6.44 2.22 -9.90
CA SER A 62 6.45 1.25 -10.99
C SER A 62 6.17 1.82 -12.36
N ALA A 63 5.41 2.90 -12.42
CA ALA A 63 5.19 3.66 -13.65
C ALA A 63 6.33 4.64 -13.96
N LYS A 64 7.36 4.73 -13.11
CA LYS A 64 8.39 5.78 -13.12
C LYS A 64 7.80 7.20 -13.11
N ASP A 65 6.62 7.36 -12.52
CA ASP A 65 5.94 8.65 -12.40
C ASP A 65 6.43 9.37 -11.14
N GLY A 66 7.62 9.98 -11.24
CA GLY A 66 8.25 10.68 -10.13
C GLY A 66 7.40 11.82 -9.57
N ARG A 67 6.59 12.49 -10.41
CA ARG A 67 5.70 13.57 -9.95
C ARG A 67 4.62 13.01 -9.02
N ARG A 68 3.98 11.91 -9.42
CA ARG A 68 2.95 11.27 -8.58
C ARG A 68 3.53 10.66 -7.31
N VAL A 69 4.74 10.08 -7.38
CA VAL A 69 5.43 9.56 -6.17
C VAL A 69 5.67 10.67 -5.15
N MET A 70 6.20 11.81 -5.58
CA MET A 70 6.49 12.92 -4.67
C MET A 70 5.21 13.53 -4.09
N ALA A 71 4.16 13.70 -4.88
CA ALA A 71 2.87 14.18 -4.38
C ALA A 71 2.28 13.25 -3.29
N LEU A 72 2.29 11.94 -3.51
CA LEU A 72 1.81 10.97 -2.52
C LEU A 72 2.69 10.93 -1.27
N TYR A 73 4.00 11.08 -1.42
CA TYR A 73 4.94 11.13 -0.31
C TYR A 73 4.75 12.40 0.53
N GLU A 74 4.64 13.58 -0.10
CA GLU A 74 4.37 14.85 0.58
C GLU A 74 3.04 14.82 1.34
N ASP A 75 2.01 14.22 0.75
CA ASP A 75 0.73 13.97 1.42
C ASP A 75 0.88 13.16 2.71
N LEU A 76 1.66 12.06 2.67
CA LEU A 76 1.92 11.21 3.84
C LEU A 76 2.70 11.98 4.91
N VAL A 77 3.65 12.81 4.51
CA VAL A 77 4.40 13.68 5.42
C VAL A 77 3.50 14.76 6.05
N TYR A 78 2.62 15.37 5.26
CA TYR A 78 1.64 16.37 5.74
C TYR A 78 0.69 15.78 6.78
N LEU A 79 0.26 14.53 6.57
CA LEU A 79 -0.54 13.76 7.53
C LEU A 79 0.26 13.31 8.78
N LYS A 80 1.52 13.77 8.93
CA LYS A 80 2.43 13.42 10.03
C LYS A 80 2.62 11.91 10.16
N HIS A 81 2.54 11.18 9.05
CA HIS A 81 2.75 9.75 9.07
C HIS A 81 4.21 9.42 9.42
N PRO A 82 4.49 8.50 10.35
CA PRO A 82 5.87 8.17 10.72
C PRO A 82 6.65 7.55 9.55
N TYR A 83 7.83 8.09 9.25
CA TYR A 83 8.70 7.60 8.16
C TYR A 83 9.04 6.12 8.31
N ARG A 84 9.35 5.67 9.53
CA ARG A 84 9.66 4.27 9.83
C ARG A 84 8.50 3.32 9.50
N VAL A 85 7.27 3.71 9.79
CA VAL A 85 6.08 2.91 9.47
C VAL A 85 5.85 2.87 7.96
N MET A 86 6.04 4.00 7.28
CA MET A 86 5.95 4.06 5.82
C MET A 86 7.00 3.15 5.16
N LEU A 87 8.25 3.20 5.62
CA LEU A 87 9.31 2.31 5.15
C LEU A 87 8.95 0.84 5.36
N ALA A 88 8.49 0.47 6.56
CA ALA A 88 8.08 -0.91 6.86
C ALA A 88 6.96 -1.41 5.94
N ASN A 89 6.00 -0.54 5.61
CA ASN A 89 4.93 -0.85 4.67
C ASN A 89 5.45 -1.03 3.23
N VAL A 90 6.37 -0.17 2.78
CA VAL A 90 7.02 -0.30 1.45
C VAL A 90 7.79 -1.63 1.37
N ILE A 91 8.63 -1.94 2.36
CA ILE A 91 9.35 -3.22 2.45
C ILE A 91 8.38 -4.40 2.39
N SER A 92 7.33 -4.36 3.21
CA SER A 92 6.36 -5.47 3.32
C SER A 92 5.63 -5.69 2.01
N ASN A 93 5.31 -4.62 1.28
CA ASN A 93 4.67 -4.71 -0.02
C ASN A 93 5.58 -5.32 -1.10
N TYR A 94 6.83 -4.85 -1.21
CA TYR A 94 7.78 -5.43 -2.18
C TYR A 94 8.10 -6.89 -1.86
N ARG A 95 8.23 -7.27 -0.58
CA ARG A 95 8.38 -8.67 -0.17
C ARG A 95 7.16 -9.51 -0.57
N ARG A 96 5.95 -8.99 -0.40
CA ARG A 96 4.72 -9.66 -0.83
C ARG A 96 4.67 -9.82 -2.35
N THR A 97 4.99 -8.75 -3.09
CA THR A 97 5.07 -8.77 -4.56
C THR A 97 6.10 -9.79 -5.05
N LEU A 98 7.26 -9.89 -4.41
CA LEU A 98 8.28 -10.90 -4.72
C LEU A 98 7.75 -12.33 -4.52
N LYS A 99 7.09 -12.61 -3.39
CA LYS A 99 6.48 -13.93 -3.15
C LYS A 99 5.41 -14.26 -4.19
N VAL A 100 4.57 -13.28 -4.56
CA VAL A 100 3.58 -13.43 -5.62
C VAL A 100 4.26 -13.74 -6.96
N ARG A 101 5.34 -13.04 -7.31
CA ARG A 101 6.13 -13.30 -8.52
C ARG A 101 6.65 -14.74 -8.56
N MET A 102 7.20 -15.23 -7.45
CA MET A 102 7.68 -16.62 -7.35
C MET A 102 6.56 -17.63 -7.63
N CYS A 103 5.39 -17.47 -7.01
CA CYS A 103 4.26 -18.35 -7.27
C CYS A 103 3.77 -18.26 -8.74
N MET A 104 3.81 -17.06 -9.33
CA MET A 104 3.47 -16.89 -10.74
C MET A 104 4.47 -17.56 -11.68
N ASP A 105 5.76 -17.53 -11.35
CA ASP A 105 6.83 -18.23 -12.10
C ASP A 105 6.69 -19.75 -12.02
N GLU A 106 6.20 -20.26 -10.89
CA GLU A 106 5.84 -21.67 -10.69
C GLU A 106 4.53 -22.08 -11.38
N GLY A 107 3.83 -21.16 -12.05
CA GLY A 107 2.57 -21.43 -12.75
C GLY A 107 1.36 -21.63 -11.82
N LYS A 108 1.42 -21.16 -10.56
CA LYS A 108 0.30 -21.25 -9.61
C LYS A 108 -0.89 -20.40 -10.05
N SER A 109 -2.10 -20.87 -9.82
CA SER A 109 -3.32 -20.13 -10.13
C SER A 109 -3.55 -18.99 -9.12
N PHE A 110 -4.45 -18.04 -9.45
CA PHE A 110 -4.84 -16.97 -8.51
C PHE A 110 -5.32 -17.52 -7.17
N VAL A 111 -6.13 -18.59 -7.19
CA VAL A 111 -6.68 -19.23 -6.00
C VAL A 111 -5.57 -19.85 -5.15
N ASP A 112 -4.60 -20.50 -5.81
CA ASP A 112 -3.44 -21.06 -5.12
C ASP A 112 -2.59 -19.97 -4.48
N ILE A 113 -2.36 -18.84 -5.17
CA ILE A 113 -1.56 -17.73 -4.64
C ILE A 113 -2.21 -17.14 -3.38
N VAL A 114 -3.53 -16.91 -3.42
CA VAL A 114 -4.32 -16.43 -2.27
C VAL A 114 -4.21 -17.40 -1.09
N SER A 115 -4.33 -18.70 -1.36
CA SER A 115 -4.25 -19.74 -0.33
C SER A 115 -2.84 -19.94 0.24
N ILE A 116 -1.81 -20.03 -0.61
CA ILE A 116 -0.42 -20.30 -0.21
C ILE A 116 0.17 -19.13 0.57
N LEU A 117 -0.11 -17.91 0.13
CA LEU A 117 0.42 -16.70 0.77
C LEU A 117 -0.46 -16.20 1.92
N GLU A 118 -1.62 -16.83 2.14
CA GLU A 118 -2.60 -16.45 3.15
C GLU A 118 -2.97 -14.95 3.08
N ILE A 119 -3.06 -14.42 1.85
CA ILE A 119 -3.40 -13.03 1.58
C ILE A 119 -4.81 -12.94 1.01
N LYS A 120 -5.54 -11.88 1.34
CA LYS A 120 -6.87 -11.62 0.77
C LYS A 120 -6.79 -11.37 -0.74
N GLU A 121 -7.91 -11.59 -1.42
CA GLU A 121 -8.01 -11.50 -2.89
C GLU A 121 -7.59 -10.15 -3.46
N TYR A 122 -7.99 -9.04 -2.81
CA TYR A 122 -7.69 -7.70 -3.31
C TYR A 122 -6.18 -7.37 -3.28
N PRO A 123 -5.48 -7.48 -2.13
CA PRO A 123 -4.02 -7.36 -2.11
C PRO A 123 -3.35 -8.34 -3.07
N ALA A 124 -3.82 -9.58 -3.18
CA ALA A 124 -3.27 -10.56 -4.13
C ALA A 124 -3.34 -10.06 -5.57
N LYS A 125 -4.52 -9.61 -6.01
CA LYS A 125 -4.75 -9.10 -7.37
C LYS A 125 -3.89 -7.89 -7.67
N LYS A 126 -3.76 -6.96 -6.72
CA LYS A 126 -2.91 -5.77 -6.86
C LYS A 126 -1.42 -6.12 -6.95
N ASN A 127 -0.93 -6.97 -6.04
CA ASN A 127 0.47 -7.44 -6.05
C ASN A 127 0.77 -8.28 -7.29
N MET A 128 -0.19 -9.05 -7.82
CA MET A 128 -0.02 -9.74 -9.11
C MET A 128 0.08 -8.76 -10.28
N GLY A 129 -0.69 -7.67 -10.27
CA GLY A 129 -0.57 -6.61 -11.26
C GLY A 129 0.82 -5.98 -11.27
N LEU A 130 1.39 -5.74 -10.09
CA LEU A 130 2.77 -5.25 -9.93
C LEU A 130 3.82 -6.30 -10.32
N ALA A 131 3.65 -7.55 -9.89
CA ALA A 131 4.56 -8.66 -10.19
C ALA A 131 4.63 -9.00 -11.69
N LYS A 132 3.65 -8.58 -12.49
CA LYS A 132 3.72 -8.69 -13.96
C LYS A 132 4.65 -7.67 -14.61
N LYS A 133 4.90 -6.53 -13.94
CA LYS A 133 5.74 -5.44 -14.47
C LYS A 133 7.22 -5.66 -14.21
N TYR A 134 7.57 -6.60 -13.34
CA TYR A 134 8.94 -6.86 -12.92
C TYR A 134 9.28 -8.34 -12.99
N ASP A 135 10.54 -8.63 -13.29
CA ASP A 135 11.09 -9.96 -13.09
C ASP A 135 11.48 -10.20 -11.62
N TYR A 136 11.78 -11.46 -11.31
CA TYR A 136 12.20 -11.88 -9.98
C TYR A 136 13.46 -11.13 -9.48
N ASN A 137 14.47 -10.97 -10.34
CA ASN A 137 15.75 -10.37 -9.95
C ASN A 137 15.58 -8.90 -9.58
N ARG A 138 14.76 -8.16 -10.33
CA ARG A 138 14.47 -6.75 -10.07
C ARG A 138 13.69 -6.56 -8.77
N LEU A 139 12.69 -7.40 -8.50
CA LEU A 139 11.97 -7.36 -7.22
C LEU A 139 12.88 -7.72 -6.04
N LYS A 140 13.77 -8.69 -6.22
CA LYS A 140 14.78 -9.05 -5.21
C LYS A 140 15.71 -7.87 -4.92
N GLU A 141 16.22 -7.21 -5.95
CA GLU A 141 17.05 -6.00 -5.82
C GLU A 141 16.32 -4.90 -5.03
N TYR A 142 15.03 -4.65 -5.33
CA TYR A 142 14.25 -3.66 -4.59
C TYR A 142 14.07 -4.02 -3.13
N VAL A 143 13.79 -5.29 -2.81
CA VAL A 143 13.71 -5.77 -1.43
C VAL A 143 15.04 -5.57 -0.70
N GLU A 144 16.17 -5.88 -1.35
CA GLU A 144 17.51 -5.71 -0.78
C GLU A 144 17.82 -4.23 -0.48
N ARG A 145 17.50 -3.32 -1.40
CA ARG A 145 17.67 -1.88 -1.20
C ARG A 145 16.78 -1.34 -0.08
N CYS A 146 15.53 -1.81 -0.01
CA CYS A 146 14.62 -1.44 1.08
C CYS A 146 15.16 -1.94 2.45
N ASN A 147 15.73 -3.15 2.51
CA ASN A 147 16.35 -3.68 3.73
C ASN A 147 17.62 -2.91 4.13
N LEU A 148 18.42 -2.47 3.16
CA LEU A 148 19.60 -1.65 3.42
C LEU A 148 19.21 -0.32 4.07
N ALA A 149 18.18 0.35 3.54
CA ALA A 149 17.66 1.59 4.11
C ALA A 149 17.17 1.40 5.56
N ASP A 150 16.41 0.34 5.84
CA ASP A 150 15.95 0.01 7.20
C ASP A 150 17.13 -0.27 8.16
N THR A 151 18.17 -0.93 7.66
CA THR A 151 19.38 -1.21 8.45
C THR A 151 20.10 0.09 8.81
N GLN A 152 20.29 1.00 7.84
CA GLN A 152 20.95 2.29 8.06
C GLN A 152 20.21 3.18 9.07
N ILE A 153 18.87 3.12 9.10
CA ILE A 153 18.07 3.79 10.11
C ILE A 153 18.29 3.15 11.49
N LYS A 154 18.21 1.82 11.58
CA LYS A 154 18.34 1.07 12.85
C LYS A 154 19.72 1.19 13.49
N THR A 155 20.76 1.39 12.68
CA THR A 155 22.14 1.61 13.14
C THR A 155 22.49 3.09 13.37
N TYR A 156 21.51 4.00 13.26
CA TYR A 156 21.67 5.45 13.40
C TYR A 156 22.64 6.09 12.40
N VAL A 157 22.98 5.38 11.31
CA VAL A 157 23.84 5.90 10.24
C VAL A 157 23.11 6.97 9.42
N MET A 158 21.78 6.90 9.35
CA MET A 158 20.96 7.81 8.58
C MET A 158 19.68 8.18 9.33
N ASN A 159 19.22 9.43 9.19
CA ASN A 159 17.91 9.82 9.72
C ASN A 159 16.78 9.23 8.87
N GLU A 160 15.60 9.06 9.47
CA GLU A 160 14.48 8.34 8.83
C GLU A 160 13.97 9.02 7.55
N LYS A 161 13.93 10.35 7.55
CA LYS A 161 13.48 11.13 6.38
C LYS A 161 14.43 10.97 5.20
N MET A 162 15.72 11.15 5.46
CA MET A 162 16.78 11.07 4.44
C MET A 162 16.88 9.67 3.86
N ALA A 163 16.72 8.64 4.69
CA ALA A 163 16.63 7.26 4.22
C ALA A 163 15.43 7.03 3.30
N MET A 164 14.27 7.60 3.62
CA MET A 164 13.10 7.55 2.73
C MET A 164 13.31 8.32 1.43
N ASP A 165 13.84 9.54 1.49
CA ASP A 165 14.11 10.38 0.32
C ASP A 165 15.09 9.69 -0.64
N MET A 166 16.18 9.13 -0.10
CA MET A 166 17.16 8.37 -0.87
C MET A 166 16.51 7.13 -1.48
N LEU A 167 15.78 6.34 -0.70
CA LEU A 167 15.11 5.12 -1.18
C LEU A 167 14.15 5.42 -2.34
N LEU A 168 13.30 6.44 -2.22
CA LEU A 168 12.35 6.80 -3.28
C LEU A 168 13.07 7.23 -4.56
N THR A 169 14.09 8.07 -4.43
CA THR A 169 14.94 8.49 -5.57
C THR A 169 15.60 7.29 -6.23
N ASP A 170 16.01 6.33 -5.43
CA ASP A 170 16.72 5.15 -5.85
C ASP A 170 15.84 4.14 -6.57
N LEU A 171 14.59 3.97 -6.12
CA LEU A 171 13.57 3.12 -6.74
C LEU A 171 12.98 3.72 -8.03
N LEU A 172 13.10 5.05 -8.24
CA LEU A 172 12.68 5.74 -9.46
C LEU A 172 13.63 5.58 -10.65
N LYS A 173 14.87 5.15 -10.42
CA LYS A 173 15.89 4.92 -11.46
C LYS A 173 15.57 3.66 -12.27
#